data_AF-A0A097QVC2-F1
#
_entry.id   AF-A0A097QVC2-F1
#
_cell.length_a   1.000
_cell.length_b   1.000
_cell.length_c   1.000
_cell.angle_alpha   90.00
_cell.angle_beta   90.00
_cell.angle_gamma   90.00
#
_symmetry.space_group_name_H-M   'P 1'
#
loop_
_entity.id
_entity.type
_entity.pdbx_description
1 polymer ?
#
loop_
_entity_poly.entity_id
_entity_poly.type
_entity_poly.pdbx_seq_one_letter_code
_entity_poly.pdbx_strand_id
1 'polypeptide(L)'
;MRALKSIPEVNKSELLEYARKEGGLMLVVAGGRPIAALSNGEPVYSPVEVPEVLRDVTLYRIDKWELLDLIHGELELPQTAGTPSEAVPRVVDFSMSLDLPPELMLKVENAVLDFVKKLSRGGRVAVASIRADGRVLQGVTGTNILALSVSAEGYATEDVPLDVIAREMGVIIERAVGFKTRVHVKEANFRVVPRLPLVKFRRKAVDFKGGRIIEVSLHAGKGAGLKIDRAKVEAEVEKLLREAGISQEFVEAAKGDGGHESGETDVGKIEREVLNQFSAVRGISVNWVEVVKAPSGYRVVVGVDRTSKSLSDSKLEETAKGALKRVEEGINALGRGARIEKAYIVIERDIY
;
A
#
# COMPACT_ATOMS: atom_id res chain seq x y z
N MET A 1 16.15 -26.99 11.44
CA MET A 1 16.86 -27.55 10.27
C MET A 1 18.13 -26.74 10.01
N ARG A 2 19.29 -27.37 9.76
CA ARG A 2 20.57 -26.65 9.50
C ARG A 2 21.14 -27.01 8.14
N ALA A 3 21.42 -26.00 7.29
CA ALA A 3 22.06 -26.24 5.99
C ALA A 3 23.51 -26.72 6.18
N LEU A 4 23.86 -27.82 5.53
CA LEU A 4 25.21 -28.39 5.52
C LEU A 4 25.98 -27.93 4.28
N LYS A 5 25.39 -28.10 3.09
CA LYS A 5 26.07 -27.85 1.82
C LYS A 5 25.06 -27.64 0.68
N SER A 6 25.41 -26.77 -0.25
CA SER A 6 24.70 -26.62 -1.53
C SER A 6 25.63 -27.06 -2.67
N ILE A 7 25.14 -27.92 -3.56
CA ILE A 7 25.89 -28.56 -4.64
C ILE A 7 25.09 -28.40 -5.94
N PRO A 8 25.65 -27.77 -6.98
CA PRO A 8 24.92 -27.50 -8.23
C PRO A 8 24.58 -28.77 -9.02
N GLU A 9 25.45 -29.78 -9.00
CA GLU A 9 25.19 -31.09 -9.61
C GLU A 9 25.94 -32.18 -8.84
N VAL A 10 25.26 -33.28 -8.52
CA VAL A 10 25.86 -34.41 -7.79
C VAL A 10 25.27 -35.74 -8.23
N ASN A 11 26.12 -36.74 -8.35
CA ASN A 11 25.69 -38.12 -8.62
C ASN A 11 25.17 -38.78 -7.35
N LYS A 12 24.22 -39.71 -7.49
CA LYS A 12 23.64 -40.49 -6.38
C LYS A 12 24.71 -41.17 -5.51
N SER A 13 25.73 -41.77 -6.13
CA SER A 13 26.81 -42.46 -5.41
C SER A 13 27.64 -41.49 -4.55
N GLU A 14 27.95 -40.31 -5.08
CA GLU A 14 28.71 -39.27 -4.38
C GLU A 14 27.89 -38.66 -3.22
N LEU A 15 26.59 -38.49 -3.43
CA LEU A 15 25.66 -38.03 -2.41
C LEU A 15 25.59 -39.00 -1.22
N LEU A 16 25.50 -40.31 -1.50
CA LEU A 16 25.45 -41.34 -0.46
C LEU A 16 26.78 -41.44 0.29
N GLU A 17 27.91 -41.31 -0.40
CA GLU A 17 29.22 -41.29 0.25
C GLU A 17 29.38 -40.06 1.17
N TYR A 18 28.92 -38.89 0.71
CA TYR A 18 28.88 -37.68 1.52
C TYR A 18 27.99 -37.87 2.77
N ALA A 19 26.81 -38.47 2.58
CA ALA A 19 25.89 -38.76 3.67
C ALA A 19 26.45 -39.75 4.71
N ARG A 20 27.26 -40.72 4.27
CA ARG A 20 27.96 -41.64 5.19
C ARG A 20 29.04 -40.93 6.03
N LYS A 21 29.73 -39.96 5.44
CA LYS A 21 30.83 -39.22 6.11
C LYS A 21 30.31 -38.22 7.15
N GLU A 22 29.22 -37.51 6.87
CA GLU A 22 28.64 -36.54 7.79
C GLU A 22 27.92 -37.22 8.98
N GLY A 23 27.24 -38.35 8.73
CA GLY A 23 26.48 -39.08 9.75
C GLY A 23 25.22 -38.36 10.24
N GLY A 24 24.29 -39.13 10.81
CA GLY A 24 23.00 -38.65 11.30
C GLY A 24 21.92 -38.52 10.20
N LEU A 25 20.82 -37.85 10.57
CA LEU A 25 19.66 -37.64 9.70
C LEU A 25 19.87 -36.41 8.81
N MET A 26 19.67 -36.59 7.51
CA MET A 26 19.81 -35.56 6.50
C MET A 26 18.64 -35.54 5.54
N LEU A 27 18.26 -34.34 5.12
CA LEU A 27 17.29 -34.10 4.07
C LEU A 27 18.01 -33.63 2.81
N VAL A 28 17.69 -34.27 1.70
CA VAL A 28 18.15 -33.94 0.36
C VAL A 28 17.05 -33.18 -0.34
N VAL A 29 17.28 -31.90 -0.61
CA VAL A 29 16.39 -31.05 -1.41
C VAL A 29 17.04 -30.82 -2.75
N ALA A 30 16.35 -31.09 -3.86
CA ALA A 30 16.84 -30.69 -5.18
C ALA A 30 15.76 -29.93 -5.95
N GLY A 31 16.16 -28.87 -6.66
CA GLY A 31 15.22 -27.99 -7.36
C GLY A 31 14.14 -27.38 -6.46
N GLY A 32 14.43 -27.20 -5.17
CA GLY A 32 13.48 -26.67 -4.18
C GLY A 32 12.44 -27.66 -3.65
N ARG A 33 12.55 -28.97 -3.95
CA ARG A 33 11.65 -30.02 -3.43
C ARG A 33 12.42 -31.05 -2.61
N PRO A 34 11.85 -31.57 -1.51
CA PRO A 34 12.47 -32.66 -0.76
C PRO A 34 12.39 -33.95 -1.58
N ILE A 35 13.54 -34.57 -1.85
CA ILE A 35 13.65 -35.78 -2.68
C ILE A 35 13.86 -37.03 -1.83
N ALA A 36 14.69 -36.93 -0.79
CA ALA A 36 14.95 -38.06 0.11
C ALA A 36 15.42 -37.57 1.48
N ALA A 37 15.10 -38.34 2.51
CA ALA A 37 15.74 -38.27 3.81
C ALA A 37 16.66 -39.49 4.00
N LEU A 38 17.91 -39.23 4.40
CA LEU A 38 18.95 -40.22 4.60
C LEU A 38 19.33 -40.30 6.08
N SER A 39 19.61 -41.50 6.58
CA SER A 39 20.24 -41.74 7.88
C SER A 39 21.53 -42.50 7.65
N ASN A 40 22.67 -41.90 8.00
CA ASN A 40 24.00 -42.53 7.84
C ASN A 40 24.25 -43.09 6.41
N GLY A 41 23.68 -42.43 5.39
CA GLY A 41 23.81 -42.84 3.99
C GLY A 41 22.87 -43.96 3.53
N GLU A 42 21.84 -44.30 4.31
CA GLU A 42 20.72 -45.14 3.88
C GLU A 42 19.42 -44.32 3.77
N PRO A 43 18.60 -44.52 2.73
CA PRO A 43 17.33 -43.80 2.58
C PRO A 43 16.31 -44.29 3.61
N VAL A 44 15.82 -43.37 4.44
CA VAL A 44 14.76 -43.61 5.44
C VAL A 44 13.38 -43.22 4.89
N TYR A 45 13.34 -42.21 4.03
CA TYR A 45 12.13 -41.77 3.36
C TYR A 45 12.47 -41.24 1.97
N SER A 46 11.77 -41.70 0.94
CA SER A 46 11.96 -41.26 -0.44
C SER A 46 10.61 -41.14 -1.13
N PRO A 47 9.98 -39.95 -1.14
CA PRO A 47 8.68 -39.75 -1.79
C PRO A 47 8.76 -39.91 -3.32
N VAL A 48 9.97 -39.81 -3.89
CA VAL A 48 10.26 -40.01 -5.31
C VAL A 48 11.49 -40.93 -5.42
N GLU A 49 11.59 -41.74 -6.47
CA GLU A 49 12.83 -42.46 -6.78
C GLU A 49 13.97 -41.45 -6.99
N VAL A 50 15.05 -41.60 -6.23
CA VAL A 50 16.22 -40.71 -6.32
C VAL A 50 16.88 -40.87 -7.70
N PRO A 51 16.85 -39.84 -8.57
CA PRO A 51 17.50 -39.86 -9.88
C PRO A 51 19.01 -40.12 -9.77
N GLU A 52 19.63 -40.64 -10.83
CA GLU A 52 21.08 -40.90 -10.85
C GLU A 52 21.91 -39.60 -10.76
N VAL A 53 21.40 -38.52 -11.35
CA VAL A 53 22.00 -37.18 -11.34
C VAL A 53 21.01 -36.19 -10.75
N LEU A 54 21.43 -35.46 -9.72
CA LEU A 54 20.64 -34.44 -9.06
C LEU A 54 21.22 -33.06 -9.35
N ARG A 55 20.36 -32.09 -9.67
CA ARG A 55 20.73 -30.68 -9.91
C ARG A 55 20.18 -29.78 -8.80
N ASP A 56 20.92 -28.73 -8.47
CA ASP A 56 20.58 -27.74 -7.43
C ASP A 56 20.27 -28.39 -6.08
N VAL A 57 21.18 -29.23 -5.60
CA VAL A 57 21.03 -29.99 -4.37
C VAL A 57 21.42 -29.17 -3.15
N THR A 58 20.53 -29.07 -2.19
CA THR A 58 20.83 -28.53 -0.86
C THR A 58 20.63 -29.61 0.19
N LEU A 59 21.67 -29.85 0.98
CA LEU A 59 21.69 -30.81 2.06
C LEU A 59 21.42 -30.12 3.38
N TYR A 60 20.45 -30.62 4.11
CA TYR A 60 20.10 -30.15 5.43
C TYR A 60 20.30 -31.25 6.44
N ARG A 61 20.83 -30.91 7.61
CA ARG A 61 20.74 -31.76 8.79
C ARG A 61 19.37 -31.54 9.43
N ILE A 62 18.66 -32.64 9.65
CA ILE A 62 17.32 -32.65 10.22
C ILE A 62 17.27 -33.42 11.53
N ASP A 63 16.33 -33.04 12.39
CA ASP A 63 16.03 -33.77 13.63
C ASP A 63 14.91 -34.80 13.42
N LYS A 64 14.67 -35.65 14.44
CA LYS A 64 13.64 -36.70 14.39
C LYS A 64 12.22 -36.13 14.18
N TRP A 65 11.94 -34.96 14.73
CA TRP A 65 10.64 -34.29 14.57
C TRP A 65 10.43 -33.78 13.15
N GLU A 66 11.46 -33.17 12.56
CA GLU A 66 11.42 -32.67 11.18
C GLU A 66 11.29 -33.81 10.15
N LEU A 67 11.80 -35.01 10.47
CA LEU A 67 11.55 -36.21 9.68
C LEU A 67 10.08 -36.65 9.74
N LEU A 68 9.43 -36.53 10.90
CA LEU A 68 8.00 -36.84 11.03
C LEU A 68 7.16 -35.83 10.24
N ASP A 69 7.47 -34.54 10.35
CA ASP A 69 6.81 -33.48 9.59
C ASP A 69 6.96 -33.72 8.07
N LEU A 70 8.11 -34.22 7.63
CA LEU A 70 8.34 -34.61 6.23
C LEU A 70 7.41 -35.75 5.78
N ILE A 71 7.26 -36.79 6.62
CA ILE A 71 6.41 -37.95 6.32
C ILE A 71 4.94 -37.55 6.23
N HIS A 72 4.51 -36.57 7.04
CA HIS A 72 3.15 -36.03 7.05
C HIS A 72 2.90 -34.95 5.98
N GLY A 73 3.94 -34.51 5.26
CA GLY A 73 3.85 -33.47 4.25
C GLY A 73 3.71 -32.05 4.81
N GLU A 74 4.01 -31.87 6.10
CA GLU A 74 3.90 -30.60 6.83
C GLU A 74 5.25 -29.88 6.97
N LEU A 75 6.33 -30.47 6.44
CA LEU A 75 7.66 -29.87 6.54
C LEU A 75 7.79 -28.61 5.68
N GLU A 76 7.86 -27.46 6.34
CA GLU A 76 8.28 -26.21 5.73
C GLU A 76 9.80 -26.20 5.54
N LEU A 77 10.26 -26.24 4.29
CA LEU A 77 11.68 -26.08 3.99
C LEU A 77 12.13 -24.67 4.41
N PRO A 78 13.26 -24.52 5.13
CA PRO A 78 13.83 -23.22 5.39
C PRO A 78 14.08 -22.55 4.04
N GLN A 79 13.46 -21.39 3.84
CA GLN A 79 13.53 -20.63 2.61
C GLN A 79 15.01 -20.44 2.28
N THR A 80 15.48 -21.23 1.31
CA THR A 80 16.86 -21.16 0.85
C THR A 80 16.96 -19.78 0.24
N ALA A 81 17.85 -18.95 0.75
CA ALA A 81 18.18 -17.65 0.18
C ALA A 81 18.62 -17.88 -1.29
N GLY A 82 17.67 -17.90 -2.23
CA GLY A 82 17.98 -18.32 -3.59
C GLY A 82 16.81 -18.69 -4.51
N THR A 83 15.63 -19.09 -4.01
CA THR A 83 14.48 -19.40 -4.88
C THR A 83 13.27 -18.52 -4.55
N PRO A 84 12.92 -17.53 -5.41
CA PRO A 84 11.81 -16.61 -5.16
C PRO A 84 10.49 -17.31 -5.50
N SER A 85 9.82 -17.88 -4.49
CA SER A 85 8.43 -18.35 -4.61
C SER A 85 7.41 -17.44 -3.92
N GLU A 86 7.76 -16.18 -3.69
CA GLU A 86 6.82 -15.08 -3.85
C GLU A 86 7.40 -14.22 -4.95
N ALA A 87 6.71 -14.12 -6.09
CA ALA A 87 7.12 -13.25 -7.18
C ALA A 87 7.18 -11.82 -6.63
N VAL A 88 8.38 -11.35 -6.26
CA VAL A 88 8.60 -9.96 -5.86
C VAL A 88 8.17 -9.12 -7.06
N PRO A 89 7.09 -8.35 -6.95
CA PRO A 89 6.54 -7.64 -8.09
C PRO A 89 7.57 -6.65 -8.60
N ARG A 90 7.90 -6.66 -9.90
CA ARG A 90 8.91 -5.75 -10.47
C ARG A 90 8.57 -4.27 -10.25
N VAL A 91 7.28 -3.97 -10.11
CA VAL A 91 6.74 -2.64 -9.85
C VAL A 91 5.72 -2.74 -8.72
N VAL A 92 5.83 -1.86 -7.73
CA VAL A 92 4.91 -1.74 -6.61
C VAL A 92 4.23 -0.38 -6.68
N ASP A 93 2.91 -0.35 -6.64
CA ASP A 93 2.14 0.89 -6.52
C ASP A 93 2.22 1.40 -5.07
N PHE A 94 2.69 2.63 -4.89
CA PHE A 94 2.70 3.25 -3.57
C PHE A 94 1.28 3.65 -3.16
N SER A 95 0.85 3.19 -2.00
CA SER A 95 -0.41 3.58 -1.36
C SER A 95 -0.16 4.28 -0.03
N MET A 96 -0.90 5.36 0.23
CA MET A 96 -0.78 6.11 1.47
C MET A 96 -2.16 6.45 2.05
N SER A 97 -2.33 6.14 3.32
CA SER A 97 -3.47 6.55 4.13
C SER A 97 -2.98 7.40 5.30
N LEU A 98 -3.44 8.64 5.38
CA LEU A 98 -3.11 9.55 6.46
C LEU A 98 -4.41 9.93 7.16
N ASP A 99 -4.40 9.87 8.48
CA ASP A 99 -5.44 10.39 9.35
C ASP A 99 -4.83 11.47 10.25
N LEU A 100 -5.01 12.73 9.86
CA LEU A 100 -4.33 13.89 10.43
C LEU A 100 -5.28 15.09 10.44
N PRO A 101 -5.05 16.07 11.33
CA PRO A 101 -5.76 17.34 11.28
C PRO A 101 -5.66 17.98 9.88
N PRO A 102 -6.76 18.53 9.33
CA PRO A 102 -6.79 19.05 7.95
C PRO A 102 -5.68 20.07 7.65
N GLU A 103 -5.35 20.92 8.62
CA GLU A 103 -4.31 21.95 8.53
C GLU A 103 -2.90 21.40 8.24
N LEU A 104 -2.65 20.14 8.61
CA LEU A 104 -1.35 19.48 8.48
C LEU A 104 -1.35 18.41 7.40
N MET A 105 -2.52 17.95 6.95
CA MET A 105 -2.64 16.79 6.08
C MET A 105 -1.80 16.93 4.80
N LEU A 106 -1.88 18.07 4.09
CA LEU A 106 -1.13 18.28 2.86
C LEU A 106 0.38 18.43 3.09
N LYS A 107 0.78 19.12 4.18
CA LYS A 107 2.21 19.30 4.52
C LYS A 107 2.87 17.96 4.84
N VAL A 108 2.18 17.14 5.63
CA VAL A 108 2.66 15.82 6.02
C VAL A 108 2.61 14.86 4.83
N GLU A 109 1.57 14.90 4.00
CA GLU A 109 1.46 14.14 2.75
C GLU A 109 2.66 14.38 1.83
N ASN A 110 2.99 15.64 1.55
CA ASN A 110 4.15 16.00 0.74
C ASN A 110 5.47 15.53 1.40
N ALA A 111 5.61 15.73 2.70
CA ALA A 111 6.79 15.30 3.45
C ALA A 111 6.99 13.77 3.41
N VAL A 112 5.90 13.00 3.49
CA VAL A 112 5.93 11.54 3.38
C VAL A 112 6.31 11.11 1.96
N LEU A 113 5.75 11.76 0.94
CA LEU A 113 6.13 11.49 -0.46
C LEU A 113 7.61 11.75 -0.71
N ASP A 114 8.15 12.85 -0.19
CA ASP A 114 9.57 13.18 -0.31
C ASP A 114 10.45 12.20 0.46
N PHE A 115 10.02 11.77 1.65
CA PHE A 115 10.68 10.72 2.42
C PHE A 115 10.76 9.40 1.63
N VAL A 116 9.64 8.93 1.07
CA VAL A 116 9.61 7.67 0.30
C VAL A 116 10.45 7.77 -0.97
N LYS A 117 10.41 8.91 -1.68
CA LYS A 117 11.29 9.15 -2.83
C LYS A 117 12.77 9.11 -2.43
N LYS A 118 13.12 9.70 -1.29
CA LYS A 118 14.50 9.71 -0.77
C LYS A 118 14.96 8.30 -0.40
N LEU A 119 14.13 7.51 0.29
CA LEU A 119 14.41 6.12 0.63
C LEU A 119 14.59 5.24 -0.61
N SER A 120 13.71 5.40 -1.60
CA SER A 120 13.76 4.63 -2.85
C SER A 120 15.00 4.99 -3.68
N ARG A 121 15.38 6.28 -3.74
CA ARG A 121 16.64 6.73 -4.39
C ARG A 121 17.89 6.26 -3.66
N GLY A 122 17.82 6.13 -2.33
CA GLY A 122 18.91 5.61 -1.51
C GLY A 122 19.20 4.12 -1.72
N GLY A 123 18.34 3.40 -2.47
CA GLY A 123 18.58 2.02 -2.90
C GLY A 123 18.46 0.97 -1.78
N ARG A 124 17.94 1.33 -0.61
CA ARG A 124 17.85 0.43 0.56
C ARG A 124 16.45 -0.09 0.85
N VAL A 125 15.42 0.75 0.62
CA VAL A 125 14.03 0.44 0.96
C VAL A 125 13.08 0.89 -0.15
N ALA A 126 12.17 0.01 -0.55
CA ALA A 126 11.02 0.30 -1.39
C ALA A 126 9.74 0.18 -0.56
N VAL A 127 9.10 1.32 -0.27
CA VAL A 127 7.88 1.35 0.53
C VAL A 127 6.66 1.12 -0.37
N ALA A 128 5.82 0.15 -0.01
CA ALA A 128 4.60 -0.21 -0.73
C ALA A 128 3.38 0.52 -0.16
N SER A 129 3.25 0.51 1.17
CA SER A 129 2.14 1.15 1.85
C SER A 129 2.63 1.92 3.09
N ILE A 130 2.06 3.10 3.30
CA ILE A 130 2.22 3.85 4.56
C ILE A 130 0.83 4.17 5.10
N ARG A 131 0.59 3.79 6.34
CA ARG A 131 -0.55 4.27 7.13
C ARG A 131 0.00 5.11 8.27
N ALA A 132 -0.44 6.36 8.38
CA ALA A 132 -0.10 7.19 9.53
C ALA A 132 -1.36 7.78 10.17
N ASP A 133 -1.43 7.65 11.49
CA ASP A 133 -2.40 8.32 12.35
C ASP A 133 -1.65 9.40 13.14
N GLY A 134 -2.23 10.58 13.30
CA GLY A 134 -1.54 11.62 14.04
C GLY A 134 -2.43 12.66 14.68
N ARG A 135 -1.92 13.18 15.78
CA ARG A 135 -2.57 14.19 16.60
C ARG A 135 -1.58 15.27 17.03
N VAL A 136 -2.08 16.49 17.14
CA VAL A 136 -1.31 17.59 17.71
C VAL A 136 -1.50 17.55 19.23
N LEU A 137 -0.39 17.40 19.94
CA LEU A 137 -0.33 17.50 21.39
C LEU A 137 0.27 18.85 21.75
N GLN A 138 -0.26 19.49 22.79
CA GLN A 138 0.37 20.68 23.34
C GLN A 138 1.35 20.26 24.44
N GLY A 139 2.62 20.61 24.27
CA GLY A 139 3.64 20.41 25.28
C GLY A 139 3.41 21.28 26.50
N VAL A 140 4.08 20.95 27.61
CA VAL A 140 4.01 21.69 28.88
C VAL A 140 4.40 23.17 28.72
N THR A 141 5.23 23.49 27.73
CA THR A 141 5.66 24.85 27.37
C THR A 141 4.70 25.58 26.43
N GLY A 142 3.52 25.02 26.14
CA GLY A 142 2.57 25.55 25.16
C GLY A 142 2.94 25.27 23.70
N THR A 143 4.06 24.59 23.44
CA THR A 143 4.55 24.28 22.09
C THR A 143 3.80 23.09 21.49
N ASN A 144 3.31 23.23 20.25
CA ASN A 144 2.68 22.13 19.52
C ASN A 144 3.70 21.04 19.17
N ILE A 145 3.31 19.78 19.37
CA ILE A 145 4.07 18.58 19.05
C ILE A 145 3.17 17.68 18.20
N LEU A 146 3.61 17.33 16.99
CA LEU A 146 2.89 16.37 16.16
C LEU A 146 3.30 14.96 16.59
N ALA A 147 2.38 14.20 17.16
CA ALA A 147 2.60 12.79 17.46
C ALA A 147 2.03 11.95 16.31
N LEU A 148 2.91 11.24 15.59
CA LEU A 148 2.56 10.34 14.48
C LEU A 148 2.77 8.89 14.89
N SER A 149 1.74 8.08 14.70
CA SER A 149 1.81 6.63 14.73
C SER A 149 1.86 6.11 13.30
N VAL A 150 2.93 5.44 12.91
CA VAL A 150 3.16 5.01 11.52
C VAL A 150 3.22 3.50 11.45
N SER A 151 2.48 2.94 10.49
CA SER A 151 2.64 1.56 10.03
C SER A 151 3.12 1.59 8.58
N ALA A 152 4.19 0.86 8.29
CA ALA A 152 4.78 0.82 6.95
C ALA A 152 4.96 -0.62 6.48
N GLU A 153 4.70 -0.85 5.20
CA GLU A 153 4.92 -2.14 4.54
C GLU A 153 5.76 -1.92 3.29
N GLY A 154 6.67 -2.84 3.01
CA GLY A 154 7.49 -2.74 1.82
C GLY A 154 8.56 -3.82 1.71
N TYR A 155 9.60 -3.47 0.96
CA TYR A 155 10.71 -4.33 0.63
C TYR A 155 12.02 -3.64 0.99
N ALA A 156 12.95 -4.38 1.57
CA ALA A 156 14.27 -3.87 1.92
C ALA A 156 15.36 -4.81 1.38
N THR A 157 16.56 -4.29 1.15
CA THR A 157 17.72 -5.11 0.74
C THR A 157 18.48 -5.69 1.93
N GLU A 158 18.38 -5.00 3.07
CA GLU A 158 19.01 -5.34 4.33
C GLU A 158 18.00 -5.14 5.46
N ASP A 159 18.29 -5.65 6.64
CA ASP A 159 17.48 -5.35 7.83
C ASP A 159 17.67 -3.87 8.20
N VAL A 160 16.59 -3.09 8.16
CA VAL A 160 16.65 -1.63 8.38
C VAL A 160 16.14 -1.32 9.78
N PRO A 161 16.94 -0.67 10.64
CA PRO A 161 16.51 -0.34 11.99
C PRO A 161 15.34 0.63 11.96
N LEU A 162 14.26 0.28 12.67
CA LEU A 162 13.04 1.09 12.72
C LEU A 162 13.27 2.49 13.27
N ASP A 163 14.22 2.64 14.20
CA ASP A 163 14.61 3.92 14.78
C ASP A 163 15.19 4.89 13.74
N VAL A 164 15.88 4.36 12.73
CA VAL A 164 16.46 5.16 11.64
C VAL A 164 15.34 5.69 10.75
N ILE A 165 14.39 4.83 10.38
CA ILE A 165 13.20 5.20 9.57
C ILE A 165 12.38 6.26 10.32
N ALA A 166 12.10 6.04 11.60
CA ALA A 166 11.34 6.98 12.43
C ALA A 166 12.03 8.34 12.56
N ARG A 167 13.34 8.34 12.78
CA ARG A 167 14.13 9.57 12.91
C ARG A 167 14.21 10.34 11.59
N GLU A 168 14.48 9.67 10.48
CA GLU A 168 14.54 10.33 9.17
C GLU A 168 13.19 10.91 8.76
N MET A 169 12.11 10.14 8.96
CA MET A 169 10.74 10.60 8.71
C MET A 169 10.39 11.80 9.60
N GLY A 170 10.75 11.76 10.89
CA GLY A 170 10.54 12.84 11.82
C GLY A 170 11.23 14.14 11.40
N VAL A 171 12.49 14.06 10.96
CA VAL A 171 13.25 15.24 10.50
C VAL A 171 12.62 15.89 9.26
N ILE A 172 12.15 15.09 8.31
CA ILE A 172 11.52 15.62 7.08
C ILE A 172 10.17 16.27 7.39
N ILE A 173 9.36 15.62 8.22
CA ILE A 173 8.04 16.15 8.59
C ILE A 173 8.17 17.39 9.47
N GLU A 174 9.11 17.43 10.42
CA GLU A 174 9.36 18.59 11.27
C GLU A 174 9.73 19.84 10.45
N ARG A 175 10.52 19.67 9.38
CA ARG A 175 10.83 20.76 8.44
C ARG A 175 9.60 21.25 7.68
N ALA A 176 8.72 20.36 7.27
CA ALA A 176 7.52 20.71 6.52
C ALA A 176 6.44 21.37 7.39
N VAL A 177 6.29 20.87 8.61
CA VAL A 177 5.24 21.29 9.55
C VAL A 177 5.66 22.52 10.37
N GLY A 178 6.96 22.71 10.60
CA GLY A 178 7.53 23.88 11.31
C GLY A 178 7.52 23.76 12.83
N PHE A 179 7.16 22.59 13.38
CA PHE A 179 7.24 22.30 14.81
C PHE A 179 7.56 20.83 15.07
N LYS A 180 7.97 20.54 16.31
CA LYS A 180 8.56 19.26 16.72
C LYS A 180 7.64 18.09 16.39
N THR A 181 8.17 17.10 15.68
CA THR A 181 7.42 15.88 15.30
C THR A 181 8.00 14.66 16.00
N ARG A 182 7.14 13.85 16.63
CA ARG A 182 7.49 12.55 17.22
C ARG A 182 6.84 11.45 16.39
N VAL A 183 7.67 10.63 15.77
CA VAL A 183 7.22 9.48 14.98
C VAL A 183 7.41 8.20 15.79
N HIS A 184 6.34 7.46 15.98
CA HIS A 184 6.31 6.14 16.59
C HIS A 184 5.91 5.12 15.53
N VAL A 185 6.82 4.19 15.21
CA VAL A 185 6.53 3.11 14.26
C VAL A 185 5.83 1.99 15.03
N LYS A 186 4.54 1.77 14.75
CA LYS A 186 3.74 0.70 15.38
C LYS A 186 4.05 -0.66 14.78
N GLU A 187 4.06 -0.73 13.45
CA GLU A 187 4.26 -1.96 12.69
C GLU A 187 5.10 -1.65 11.45
N ALA A 188 6.12 -2.47 11.21
CA ALA A 188 7.00 -2.32 10.06
C ALA A 188 7.27 -3.69 9.44
N ASN A 189 6.54 -3.99 8.36
CA ASN A 189 6.65 -5.25 7.65
C ASN A 189 7.47 -5.05 6.38
N PHE A 190 8.81 -5.15 6.52
CA PHE A 190 9.73 -5.09 5.38
C PHE A 190 10.20 -6.49 5.02
N ARG A 191 9.87 -6.94 3.80
CA ARG A 191 10.37 -8.22 3.27
C ARG A 191 11.76 -8.01 2.69
N VAL A 192 12.74 -8.79 3.15
CA VAL A 192 14.11 -8.72 2.62
C VAL A 192 14.14 -9.36 1.24
N VAL A 193 14.54 -8.58 0.23
CA VAL A 193 14.60 -9.01 -1.17
C VAL A 193 15.98 -8.72 -1.76
N PRO A 194 16.50 -9.59 -2.64
CA PRO A 194 17.81 -9.39 -3.27
C PRO A 194 17.85 -8.20 -4.23
N ARG A 195 16.68 -7.78 -4.76
CA ARG A 195 16.54 -6.63 -5.63
C ARG A 195 15.27 -5.86 -5.29
N LEU A 196 15.41 -4.55 -5.08
CA LEU A 196 14.26 -3.69 -4.79
C LEU A 196 13.34 -3.57 -6.00
N PRO A 197 12.01 -3.63 -5.78
CA PRO A 197 11.05 -3.30 -6.81
C PRO A 197 11.02 -1.78 -7.08
N LEU A 198 10.64 -1.40 -8.30
CA LEU A 198 10.42 0.01 -8.64
C LEU A 198 9.12 0.50 -8.01
N VAL A 199 9.17 1.60 -7.27
CA VAL A 199 7.99 2.20 -6.66
C VAL A 199 7.34 3.17 -7.66
N LYS A 200 6.10 2.86 -8.07
CA LYS A 200 5.31 3.76 -8.92
C LYS A 200 4.51 4.71 -8.03
N PHE A 201 4.79 6.00 -8.16
CA PHE A 201 4.04 7.06 -7.48
C PHE A 201 2.90 7.51 -8.39
N ARG A 202 1.65 7.24 -7.99
CA ARG A 202 0.47 7.78 -8.68
C ARG A 202 0.11 9.20 -8.21
N ARG A 203 0.70 9.66 -7.10
CA ARG A 203 0.46 10.99 -6.51
C ARG A 203 1.56 11.97 -6.91
N LYS A 204 1.17 13.18 -7.31
CA LYS A 204 2.10 14.31 -7.44
C LYS A 204 2.14 15.04 -6.10
N ALA A 205 3.22 15.77 -5.86
CA ALA A 205 3.30 16.63 -4.69
C ALA A 205 2.50 17.89 -4.98
N VAL A 206 1.64 18.29 -4.05
CA VAL A 206 0.83 19.50 -4.15
C VAL A 206 1.71 20.68 -3.73
N ASP A 207 2.15 21.52 -4.67
CA ASP A 207 2.93 22.72 -4.32
C ASP A 207 1.99 23.85 -3.88
N PHE A 208 1.98 24.16 -2.58
CA PHE A 208 1.23 25.30 -2.04
C PHE A 208 2.12 26.12 -1.10
N LYS A 209 2.14 27.45 -1.27
CA LYS A 209 3.08 28.35 -0.59
C LYS A 209 2.72 28.64 0.87
N GLY A 210 1.55 28.19 1.31
CA GLY A 210 0.93 28.49 2.60
C GLY A 210 -0.56 28.75 2.42
N GLY A 211 -1.34 28.64 3.49
CA GLY A 211 -2.79 28.85 3.41
C GLY A 211 -3.57 28.14 4.50
N ARG A 212 -4.84 28.49 4.65
CA ARG A 212 -5.78 27.81 5.56
C ARG A 212 -6.42 26.64 4.83
N ILE A 213 -6.35 25.44 5.40
CA ILE A 213 -6.93 24.24 4.79
C ILE A 213 -8.28 23.96 5.46
N ILE A 214 -9.34 23.91 4.66
CA ILE A 214 -10.69 23.57 5.09
C ILE A 214 -11.03 22.20 4.51
N GLU A 215 -11.34 21.23 5.36
CA GLU A 215 -11.94 19.97 4.92
C GLU A 215 -13.42 20.20 4.59
N VAL A 216 -13.85 19.73 3.43
CA VAL A 216 -15.24 19.83 3.00
C VAL A 216 -15.98 18.57 3.42
N SER A 217 -16.92 18.71 4.34
CA SER A 217 -17.73 17.60 4.82
C SER A 217 -18.76 17.18 3.76
N LEU A 218 -18.37 16.28 2.85
CA LEU A 218 -19.23 15.82 1.75
C LEU A 218 -20.44 15.02 2.24
N HIS A 219 -20.30 14.32 3.36
CA HIS A 219 -21.37 13.58 4.01
C HIS A 219 -21.87 14.35 5.24
N ALA A 220 -23.18 14.60 5.29
CA ALA A 220 -23.80 15.16 6.49
C ALA A 220 -23.53 14.21 7.66
N GLY A 221 -23.04 14.76 8.78
CA GLY A 221 -22.50 14.01 9.89
C GLY A 221 -23.30 12.75 10.26
N LYS A 222 -22.61 11.62 10.17
CA LYS A 222 -22.64 10.49 11.12
C LYS A 222 -21.65 9.45 10.58
N GLY A 223 -20.79 8.97 11.46
CA GLY A 223 -20.13 7.67 11.33
C GLY A 223 -21.17 6.55 11.32
N ALA A 224 -21.96 6.51 10.25
CA ALA A 224 -22.79 5.40 9.87
C ALA A 224 -22.32 5.07 8.46
N GLY A 225 -21.33 4.18 8.38
CA GLY A 225 -21.41 3.19 7.33
C GLY A 225 -22.84 2.69 7.38
N LEU A 226 -23.62 3.00 6.34
CA LEU A 226 -24.83 2.27 6.04
C LEU A 226 -24.40 0.80 6.20
N LYS A 227 -24.85 0.13 7.28
CA LYS A 227 -24.74 -1.32 7.41
C LYS A 227 -25.68 -1.89 6.36
N ILE A 228 -25.26 -1.74 5.12
CA ILE A 228 -25.74 -2.52 4.00
C ILE A 228 -25.19 -3.89 4.32
N ASP A 229 -26.11 -4.76 4.76
CA ASP A 229 -25.84 -6.17 4.91
C ASP A 229 -25.53 -6.67 3.49
N ARG A 230 -24.23 -6.74 3.19
CA ARG A 230 -23.71 -6.92 1.82
C ARG A 230 -24.30 -8.19 1.20
N ALA A 231 -24.53 -9.20 2.02
CA ALA A 231 -25.20 -10.44 1.67
C ALA A 231 -26.67 -10.24 1.26
N LYS A 232 -27.42 -9.35 1.92
CA LYS A 232 -28.83 -9.07 1.54
C LYS A 232 -28.91 -8.26 0.26
N VAL A 233 -28.05 -7.27 0.08
CA VAL A 233 -28.03 -6.48 -1.16
C VAL A 233 -27.50 -7.32 -2.32
N GLU A 234 -26.51 -8.17 -2.11
CA GLU A 234 -26.07 -9.13 -3.13
C GLU A 234 -27.18 -10.13 -3.47
N ALA A 235 -27.93 -10.64 -2.48
CA ALA A 235 -29.05 -11.54 -2.73
C ALA A 235 -30.24 -10.86 -3.42
N GLU A 236 -30.57 -9.61 -3.08
CA GLU A 236 -31.61 -8.83 -3.77
C GLU A 236 -31.19 -8.44 -5.18
N VAL A 237 -29.92 -8.07 -5.38
CA VAL A 237 -29.37 -7.79 -6.71
C VAL A 237 -29.32 -9.07 -7.54
N GLU A 238 -28.92 -10.21 -6.97
CA GLU A 238 -28.92 -11.50 -7.67
C GLU A 238 -30.34 -11.97 -8.00
N LYS A 239 -31.31 -11.72 -7.10
CA LYS A 239 -32.73 -11.98 -7.36
C LYS A 239 -33.27 -11.09 -8.48
N LEU A 240 -32.98 -9.79 -8.47
CA LEU A 240 -33.38 -8.84 -9.53
C LEU A 240 -32.70 -9.18 -10.87
N LEU A 241 -31.44 -9.61 -10.85
CA LEU A 241 -30.71 -10.01 -12.06
C LEU A 241 -31.23 -11.32 -12.66
N ARG A 242 -31.66 -12.28 -11.82
CA ARG A 242 -32.35 -13.49 -12.28
C ARG A 242 -33.75 -13.19 -12.81
N GLU A 243 -34.50 -12.30 -12.16
CA GLU A 243 -35.84 -11.88 -12.61
C GLU A 243 -35.79 -11.06 -13.91
N ALA A 244 -34.70 -10.33 -14.15
CA ALA A 244 -34.49 -9.54 -15.37
C ALA A 244 -33.93 -10.33 -16.57
N GLY A 245 -33.61 -11.62 -16.41
CA GLY A 245 -33.13 -12.47 -17.51
C GLY A 245 -31.78 -12.05 -18.11
N ILE A 246 -30.96 -11.30 -17.36
CA ILE A 246 -29.64 -10.86 -17.82
C ILE A 246 -28.66 -12.00 -17.58
N SER A 247 -28.11 -12.56 -18.66
CA SER A 247 -27.15 -13.66 -18.62
C SER A 247 -25.94 -13.35 -17.73
N GLN A 248 -25.45 -14.36 -17.01
CA GLN A 248 -24.30 -14.27 -16.08
C GLN A 248 -23.05 -13.63 -16.68
N GLU A 249 -22.92 -13.62 -18.01
CA GLU A 249 -21.83 -13.01 -18.76
C GLU A 249 -21.71 -11.48 -18.53
N PHE A 250 -22.82 -10.75 -18.32
CA PHE A 250 -22.76 -9.32 -18.01
C PHE A 250 -22.33 -9.04 -16.56
N VAL A 251 -22.56 -9.99 -15.65
CA VAL A 251 -22.12 -9.89 -14.25
C VAL A 251 -20.63 -10.18 -14.14
N GLU A 252 -20.11 -11.10 -14.96
CA GLU A 252 -18.67 -11.32 -15.09
C GLU A 252 -17.98 -10.16 -15.81
N ALA A 253 -18.60 -9.50 -16.80
CA ALA A 253 -18.06 -8.27 -17.38
C ALA A 253 -18.05 -7.08 -16.39
N ALA A 254 -19.03 -6.98 -15.49
CA ALA A 254 -19.06 -5.93 -14.46
C ALA A 254 -18.10 -6.21 -13.28
N LYS A 255 -17.75 -7.48 -13.02
CA LYS A 255 -16.78 -7.89 -11.99
C LYS A 255 -15.36 -8.06 -12.54
N GLY A 256 -15.22 -8.22 -13.85
CA GLY A 256 -14.00 -8.56 -14.57
C GLY A 256 -13.72 -7.60 -15.71
N ASP A 257 -13.55 -6.31 -15.39
CA ASP A 257 -12.84 -5.38 -16.26
C ASP A 257 -11.98 -4.43 -15.41
N GLY A 258 -11.02 -5.05 -14.71
CA GLY A 258 -9.97 -4.39 -13.94
C GLY A 258 -8.71 -4.08 -14.76
N GLY A 259 -8.79 -4.05 -16.09
CA GLY A 259 -7.62 -3.78 -16.91
C GLY A 259 -7.96 -3.51 -18.37
N HIS A 260 -8.01 -2.24 -18.76
CA HIS A 260 -7.11 -1.68 -19.77
C HIS A 260 -7.31 -0.14 -19.91
N GLU A 261 -6.23 0.59 -19.68
CA GLU A 261 -5.87 1.86 -20.35
C GLU A 261 -6.77 3.11 -20.28
N SER A 262 -7.33 3.48 -19.12
CA SER A 262 -7.97 4.82 -19.01
C SER A 262 -7.91 5.51 -17.63
N GLY A 263 -7.00 5.07 -16.74
CA GLY A 263 -6.85 5.65 -15.41
C GLY A 263 -6.38 7.12 -15.38
N GLU A 264 -5.59 7.56 -16.37
CA GLU A 264 -5.16 8.97 -16.48
C GLU A 264 -6.22 9.86 -17.13
N THR A 265 -6.99 9.32 -18.08
CA THR A 265 -8.06 10.06 -18.76
C THR A 265 -9.28 10.32 -17.88
N ASP A 266 -9.51 9.48 -16.87
CA ASP A 266 -10.64 9.67 -15.95
C ASP A 266 -10.34 10.73 -14.89
N VAL A 267 -9.13 10.70 -14.30
CA VAL A 267 -8.69 11.73 -13.34
C VAL A 267 -8.65 13.11 -13.99
N GLY A 268 -8.05 13.24 -15.18
CA GLY A 268 -7.96 14.55 -15.85
C GLY A 268 -9.32 15.13 -16.28
N LYS A 269 -10.33 14.28 -16.54
CA LYS A 269 -11.71 14.74 -16.80
C LYS A 269 -12.40 15.20 -15.52
N ILE A 270 -12.19 14.48 -14.41
CA ILE A 270 -12.69 14.89 -13.09
C ILE A 270 -12.06 16.21 -12.66
N GLU A 271 -10.75 16.38 -12.85
CA GLU A 271 -10.05 17.65 -12.60
C GLU A 271 -10.66 18.81 -13.37
N ARG A 272 -10.96 18.62 -14.66
CA ARG A 272 -11.62 19.65 -15.49
C ARG A 272 -13.02 19.98 -15.00
N GLU A 273 -13.80 18.97 -14.63
CA GLU A 273 -15.16 19.21 -14.13
C GLU A 273 -15.14 19.93 -12.78
N VAL A 274 -14.23 19.56 -11.88
CA VAL A 274 -13.99 20.29 -10.62
C VAL A 274 -13.58 21.73 -10.92
N LEU A 275 -12.63 21.94 -11.83
CA LEU A 275 -12.18 23.28 -12.22
C LEU A 275 -13.34 24.13 -12.75
N ASN A 276 -14.18 23.57 -13.62
CA ASN A 276 -15.34 24.26 -14.18
C ASN A 276 -16.34 24.68 -13.09
N GLN A 277 -16.71 23.76 -12.19
CA GLN A 277 -17.69 24.03 -11.15
C GLN A 277 -17.16 25.04 -10.11
N PHE A 278 -15.88 24.95 -9.72
CA PHE A 278 -15.29 25.90 -8.77
C PHE A 278 -14.99 27.26 -9.40
N SER A 279 -14.64 27.33 -10.69
CA SER A 279 -14.45 28.61 -11.40
C SER A 279 -15.75 29.41 -11.55
N ALA A 280 -16.90 28.74 -11.52
CA ALA A 280 -18.22 29.37 -11.54
C ALA A 280 -18.62 30.01 -10.20
N VAL A 281 -17.88 29.75 -9.12
CA VAL A 281 -18.20 30.27 -7.78
C VAL A 281 -17.76 31.73 -7.66
N ARG A 282 -18.71 32.62 -7.39
CA ARG A 282 -18.42 34.04 -7.15
C ARG A 282 -17.71 34.22 -5.81
N GLY A 283 -16.63 35.02 -5.80
CA GLY A 283 -15.91 35.39 -4.57
C GLY A 283 -14.74 34.48 -4.22
N ILE A 284 -14.41 33.50 -5.08
CA ILE A 284 -13.15 32.75 -5.06
C ILE A 284 -12.51 32.78 -6.46
N SER A 285 -11.19 32.65 -6.53
CA SER A 285 -10.45 32.38 -7.77
C SER A 285 -9.72 31.06 -7.59
N VAL A 286 -9.86 30.13 -8.54
CA VAL A 286 -9.23 28.81 -8.47
C VAL A 286 -7.81 28.91 -9.03
N ASN A 287 -6.83 28.54 -8.22
CA ASN A 287 -5.42 28.56 -8.61
C ASN A 287 -5.02 27.22 -9.25
N TRP A 288 -5.43 26.11 -8.63
CA TRP A 288 -5.12 24.77 -9.08
C TRP A 288 -6.13 23.76 -8.50
N VAL A 289 -6.26 22.62 -9.18
CA VAL A 289 -7.08 21.48 -8.75
C VAL A 289 -6.23 20.23 -8.88
N GLU A 290 -6.24 19.40 -7.86
CA GLU A 290 -5.61 18.08 -7.90
C GLU A 290 -6.61 17.01 -7.48
N VAL A 291 -6.74 15.98 -8.31
CA VAL A 291 -7.63 14.84 -8.02
C VAL A 291 -6.80 13.58 -7.90
N VAL A 292 -6.97 12.89 -6.78
CA VAL A 292 -6.25 11.66 -6.47
C VAL A 292 -7.24 10.52 -6.37
N LYS A 293 -6.99 9.42 -7.09
CA LYS A 293 -7.78 8.20 -6.95
C LYS A 293 -7.51 7.55 -5.58
N ALA A 294 -8.54 7.40 -4.77
CA ALA A 294 -8.54 6.75 -3.46
C ALA A 294 -9.19 5.34 -3.56
N PRO A 295 -9.05 4.46 -2.55
CA PRO A 295 -9.60 3.10 -2.61
C PRO A 295 -11.11 3.04 -2.81
N SER A 296 -11.86 4.02 -2.29
CA SER A 296 -13.33 4.04 -2.37
C SER A 296 -13.91 5.12 -3.29
N GLY A 297 -13.04 5.85 -4.01
CA GLY A 297 -13.47 6.98 -4.83
C GLY A 297 -12.32 7.91 -5.23
N TYR A 298 -12.59 9.22 -5.20
CA TYR A 298 -11.62 10.27 -5.50
C TYR A 298 -11.47 11.21 -4.30
N ARG A 299 -10.24 11.65 -4.06
CA ARG A 299 -9.94 12.77 -3.17
C ARG A 299 -9.67 14.00 -4.02
N VAL A 300 -10.31 15.11 -3.69
CA VAL A 300 -10.19 16.36 -4.45
C VAL A 300 -9.53 17.41 -3.57
N VAL A 301 -8.49 18.07 -4.08
CA VAL A 301 -7.84 19.21 -3.42
C VAL A 301 -7.94 20.41 -4.35
N VAL A 302 -8.45 21.52 -3.85
CA VAL A 302 -8.63 22.75 -4.64
C VAL A 302 -7.89 23.89 -3.95
N GLY A 303 -6.91 24.47 -4.64
CA GLY A 303 -6.27 25.73 -4.23
C GLY A 303 -7.09 26.92 -4.70
N VAL A 304 -7.43 27.83 -3.79
CA VAL A 304 -8.22 29.02 -4.08
C VAL A 304 -7.66 30.27 -3.43
N ASP A 305 -7.84 31.40 -4.11
CA ASP A 305 -7.75 32.73 -3.52
C ASP A 305 -9.16 33.20 -3.16
N ARG A 306 -9.38 33.63 -1.92
CA ARG A 306 -10.64 34.31 -1.55
C ARG A 306 -10.59 35.70 -2.17
N THR A 307 -11.60 36.07 -2.97
CA THR A 307 -11.70 37.38 -3.63
C THR A 307 -12.87 38.23 -3.14
N SER A 308 -13.69 37.70 -2.23
CA SER A 308 -14.70 38.46 -1.50
C SER A 308 -14.60 38.36 0.03
N LYS A 309 -14.71 39.50 0.72
CA LYS A 309 -14.86 39.57 2.19
C LYS A 309 -16.21 39.02 2.68
N SER A 310 -17.23 38.93 1.82
CA SER A 310 -18.55 38.40 2.23
C SER A 310 -18.62 36.87 2.35
N LEU A 311 -17.55 36.17 1.95
CA LEU A 311 -17.47 34.72 1.99
C LEU A 311 -16.83 34.30 3.33
N SER A 312 -17.62 33.78 4.27
CA SER A 312 -17.09 33.15 5.49
C SER A 312 -16.57 31.74 5.19
N ASP A 313 -15.79 31.17 6.11
CA ASP A 313 -15.26 29.80 5.98
C ASP A 313 -16.39 28.76 5.86
N SER A 314 -17.48 28.94 6.62
CA SER A 314 -18.69 28.14 6.54
C SER A 314 -19.42 28.23 5.19
N LYS A 315 -19.53 29.44 4.61
CA LYS A 315 -20.11 29.63 3.28
C LYS A 315 -19.23 29.02 2.19
N LEU A 316 -17.91 29.09 2.37
CA LEU A 316 -16.94 28.51 1.45
C LEU A 316 -17.07 26.98 1.45
N GLU A 317 -17.15 26.36 2.63
CA GLU A 317 -17.42 24.92 2.77
C GLU A 317 -18.75 24.51 2.11
N GLU A 318 -19.84 25.23 2.38
CA GLU A 318 -21.17 24.93 1.81
C GLU A 318 -21.18 25.06 0.28
N THR A 319 -20.54 26.11 -0.24
CA THR A 319 -20.46 26.36 -1.69
C THR A 319 -19.62 25.30 -2.39
N ALA A 320 -18.50 24.91 -1.78
CA ALA A 320 -17.66 23.85 -2.30
C ALA A 320 -18.33 22.47 -2.24
N LYS A 321 -19.09 22.19 -1.17
CA LYS A 321 -19.91 20.98 -1.08
C LYS A 321 -20.96 20.94 -2.20
N GLY A 322 -21.60 22.07 -2.50
CA GLY A 322 -22.52 22.19 -3.63
C GLY A 322 -21.83 21.97 -4.98
N ALA A 323 -20.65 22.55 -5.18
CA ALA A 323 -19.86 22.35 -6.40
C ALA A 323 -19.44 20.88 -6.58
N LEU A 324 -18.92 20.24 -5.53
CA LEU A 324 -18.49 18.84 -5.56
C LEU A 324 -19.64 17.86 -5.81
N LYS A 325 -20.85 18.14 -5.29
CA LYS A 325 -22.04 17.35 -5.63
C LYS A 325 -22.40 17.43 -7.11
N ARG A 326 -22.34 18.63 -7.71
CA ARG A 326 -22.58 18.79 -9.16
C ARG A 326 -21.52 18.08 -9.99
N VAL A 327 -20.27 18.05 -9.50
CA VAL A 327 -19.20 17.24 -10.11
C VAL A 327 -19.57 15.75 -10.07
N GLU A 328 -19.98 15.21 -8.92
CA GLU A 328 -20.43 13.81 -8.81
C GLU A 328 -21.61 13.51 -9.74
N GLU A 329 -22.62 14.37 -9.78
CA GLU A 329 -23.78 14.25 -10.67
C GLU A 329 -23.36 14.27 -12.14
N GLY A 330 -22.47 15.19 -12.53
CA GLY A 330 -21.94 15.30 -13.90
C GLY A 330 -21.14 14.08 -14.31
N ILE A 331 -20.32 13.51 -13.42
CA ILE A 331 -19.53 12.31 -13.73
C ILE A 331 -20.42 11.05 -13.77
N ASN A 332 -21.39 10.95 -12.87
CA ASN A 332 -22.35 9.84 -12.86
C ASN A 332 -23.25 9.86 -14.11
N ALA A 333 -23.65 11.04 -14.60
CA ALA A 333 -24.37 11.20 -15.86
C ALA A 333 -23.55 10.72 -17.08
N LEU A 334 -22.22 10.73 -16.98
CA LEU A 334 -21.30 10.20 -18.00
C LEU A 334 -21.08 8.67 -17.87
N GLY A 335 -21.87 7.98 -17.05
CA GLY A 335 -21.82 6.52 -16.87
C GLY A 335 -20.63 6.02 -16.05
N ARG A 336 -19.95 6.92 -15.34
CA ARG A 336 -18.75 6.59 -14.56
C ARG A 336 -19.10 6.76 -13.09
N GLY A 337 -19.22 5.65 -12.36
CA GLY A 337 -19.52 5.66 -10.92
C GLY A 337 -18.36 6.26 -10.11
N ALA A 338 -18.23 7.59 -10.10
CA ALA A 338 -17.21 8.31 -9.36
C ALA A 338 -17.82 8.92 -8.10
N ARG A 339 -17.32 8.48 -6.94
CA ARG A 339 -17.66 9.06 -5.64
C ARG A 339 -16.49 9.89 -5.14
N ILE A 340 -16.74 11.09 -4.65
CA ILE A 340 -15.73 11.89 -3.97
C ILE A 340 -15.76 11.51 -2.48
N GLU A 341 -14.67 10.91 -2.00
CA GLU A 341 -14.55 10.40 -0.64
C GLU A 341 -14.18 11.51 0.35
N LYS A 342 -13.22 12.36 -0.02
CA LYS A 342 -12.72 13.47 0.79
C LYS A 342 -12.40 14.66 -0.09
N ALA A 343 -12.61 15.87 0.41
CA ALA A 343 -12.22 17.07 -0.30
C ALA A 343 -11.60 18.12 0.63
N TYR A 344 -10.56 18.80 0.14
CA TYR A 344 -9.85 19.85 0.86
C TYR A 344 -9.79 21.11 0.01
N ILE A 345 -10.00 22.26 0.65
CA ILE A 345 -9.81 23.57 0.04
C ILE A 345 -8.64 24.25 0.72
N VAL A 346 -7.66 24.68 -0.07
CA VAL A 346 -6.51 25.44 0.41
C VAL A 346 -6.74 26.91 0.05
N ILE A 347 -6.96 27.75 1.06
CA ILE A 347 -7.05 29.21 0.87
C ILE A 347 -5.63 29.77 0.90
N GLU A 348 -5.04 30.02 -0.27
CA GLU A 348 -3.65 30.48 -0.40
C GLU A 348 -3.51 31.98 -0.17
N ARG A 349 -4.49 32.77 -0.62
CA ARG A 349 -4.60 34.19 -0.30
C ARG A 349 -5.97 34.51 0.29
N ASP A 350 -5.92 35.19 1.42
CA ASP A 350 -7.10 35.78 2.04
C ASP A 350 -6.97 37.30 2.03
N ILE A 351 -8.06 37.99 1.70
CA ILE A 351 -8.19 39.46 1.71
C ILE A 351 -8.71 39.98 3.06
N TYR A 352 -8.89 39.08 4.03
CA TYR A 352 -9.19 39.42 5.41
C TYR A 352 -7.99 39.93 6.19
#